data_AF-A0A9E5SY49-F1
#
_entry.id   AF-A0A9E5SY49-F1
#
_cell.length_a   1.000
_cell.length_b   1.000
_cell.length_c   1.000
_cell.angle_alpha   90.00
_cell.angle_beta   90.00
_cell.angle_gamma   90.00
#
_symmetry.space_group_name_H-M   'P 1'
#
loop_
_entity.id
_entity.type
_entity.pdbx_description
1 polymer ?
#
loop_
_entity_poly.entity_id
_entity_poly.type
_entity_poly.pdbx_seq_one_letter_code
_entity_poly.pdbx_strand_id
1 'polypeptide(L)' 'MFEKEVDYRLAKWLLLNMEKDGIITADELRLAWINIAGHYEPPFLEVENLDGKIGDGVIVDAR' A
#
# COMPACT_ATOMS: atom_id res chain seq x y z
N MET A 1 -4.74 17.35 3.31
CA MET A 1 -3.53 16.71 2.73
C MET A 1 -3.18 15.42 3.46
N PHE A 2 -3.14 15.42 4.80
CA PHE A 2 -2.84 14.20 5.59
C PHE A 2 -3.98 13.18 5.71
N GLU A 3 -5.25 13.58 5.60
CA GLU A 3 -6.39 12.66 5.79
C GLU A 3 -6.34 11.50 4.79
N LYS A 4 -6.21 11.80 3.49
CA LYS A 4 -6.12 10.77 2.44
C LYS A 4 -4.90 9.86 2.60
N GLU A 5 -3.77 10.37 3.10
CA GLU A 5 -2.58 9.57 3.38
C GLU A 5 -2.81 8.61 4.56
N VAL A 6 -3.41 9.10 5.65
CA VAL A 6 -3.71 8.29 6.83
C VAL A 6 -4.70 7.19 6.45
N ASP A 7 -5.77 7.52 5.74
CA ASP A 7 -6.78 6.57 5.29
C ASP A 7 -6.17 5.51 4.35
N TYR A 8 -5.31 5.95 3.43
CA TYR A 8 -4.59 5.04 2.53
C TYR A 8 -3.69 4.05 3.30
N ARG A 9 -2.89 4.55 4.26
CA ARG A 9 -2.00 3.71 5.07
C ARG A 9 -2.79 2.73 5.93
N LEU A 10 -3.91 3.15 6.50
CA LEU A 10 -4.81 2.29 7.26
C LEU A 10 -5.42 1.18 6.39
N ALA A 11 -5.93 1.53 5.20
CA ALA A 11 -6.48 0.56 4.25
C ALA A 11 -5.42 -0.46 3.82
N LYS A 12 -4.21 0.00 3.51
CA LYS A 12 -3.07 -0.86 3.17
C LYS A 12 -2.69 -1.79 4.31
N TRP A 13 -2.62 -1.28 5.55
CA TRP A 13 -2.32 -2.10 6.73
C TRP A 13 -3.37 -3.19 6.97
N LEU A 14 -4.65 -2.88 6.77
CA LEU A 14 -5.72 -3.87 6.88
C LEU A 14 -5.55 -4.99 5.84
N LEU A 15 -5.31 -4.64 4.57
CA LEU A 15 -5.13 -5.62 3.50
C LEU A 15 -3.94 -6.56 3.76
N LEU A 16 -2.83 -6.03 4.28
CA LEU A 16 -1.66 -6.84 4.65
C LEU A 16 -1.96 -7.84 5.77
N ASN A 17 -2.76 -7.46 6.78
CA ASN A 17 -3.18 -8.40 7.82
C ASN A 17 -4.15 -9.46 7.27
N MET A 18 -5.06 -9.08 6.36
CA MET A 18 -5.97 -10.03 5.72
C MET A 18 -5.22 -11.09 4.90
N GLU A 19 -4.15 -10.70 4.19
CA GLU A 19 -3.31 -11.65 3.46
C GLU A 19 -2.55 -12.57 4.43
N LYS A 20 -1.92 -11.99 5.46
CA LYS A 20 -1.22 -12.74 6.50
C LYS A 20 -2.11 -13.77 7.21
N ASP A 21 -3.37 -13.42 7.45
CA ASP A 21 -4.35 -14.28 8.11
C ASP A 21 -5.02 -15.29 7.13
N GLY A 22 -4.64 -15.26 5.84
CA GLY A 22 -5.15 -16.17 4.82
C GLY A 22 -6.59 -15.88 4.37
N ILE A 23 -7.10 -14.67 4.66
CA ILE A 23 -8.45 -14.22 4.26
C ILE A 23 -8.48 -13.89 2.78
N ILE A 24 -7.39 -13.29 2.27
CA ILE A 24 -7.18 -13.03 0.85
C ILE A 24 -5.84 -13.61 0.41
N THR A 25 -5.74 -13.91 -0.88
CA THR A 25 -4.50 -14.32 -1.53
C THR A 25 -3.59 -13.13 -1.81
N ALA A 26 -2.31 -13.39 -2.07
CA ALA A 26 -1.36 -12.36 -2.49
C ALA A 26 -1.77 -11.65 -3.80
N ASP A 27 -2.43 -12.36 -4.72
CA ASP A 27 -2.93 -11.78 -5.97
C ASP A 27 -4.11 -10.83 -5.73
N GLU A 28 -5.03 -11.22 -4.83
CA GLU A 28 -6.15 -10.38 -4.40
C GLU A 28 -5.66 -9.14 -3.63
N LEU A 29 -4.64 -9.31 -2.77
CA LEU A 29 -3.94 -8.18 -2.12
C LEU A 29 -3.41 -7.20 -3.15
N ARG A 30 -2.69 -7.68 -4.18
CA ARG A 30 -2.11 -6.83 -5.22
C ARG A 30 -3.19 -6.05 -5.98
N LEU A 31 -4.27 -6.73 -6.37
CA LEU A 31 -5.41 -6.09 -7.04
C LEU A 31 -6.10 -5.05 -6.15
N ALA A 32 -6.36 -5.40 -4.89
CA ALA A 32 -6.98 -4.50 -3.92
C ALA A 32 -6.11 -3.26 -3.69
N TRP A 33 -4.80 -3.44 -3.57
CA TRP A 33 -3.84 -2.36 -3.36
C TRP A 33 -3.83 -1.37 -4.55
N ILE A 34 -3.76 -1.85 -5.80
CA ILE A 34 -3.85 -0.99 -7.00
C ILE A 34 -5.15 -0.16 -6.98
N ASN A 35 -6.28 -0.78 -6.61
CA ASN A 35 -7.57 -0.11 -6.57
C ASN A 35 -7.62 0.97 -5.47
N ILE A 36 -7.12 0.70 -4.27
CA ILE A 36 -7.12 1.71 -3.19
C ILE A 36 -6.13 2.84 -3.47
N ALA A 37 -4.99 2.55 -4.11
CA ALA A 37 -4.03 3.56 -4.55
C ALA A 37 -4.69 4.56 -5.51
N GLY A 38 -5.44 4.08 -6.50
CA GLY A 38 -6.23 4.93 -7.39
C GLY A 38 -7.40 5.65 -6.71
N HIS A 39 -7.99 5.06 -5.66
CA HIS A 39 -9.08 5.70 -4.92
C HIS A 39 -8.62 6.87 -4.06
N TYR A 40 -7.53 6.67 -3.30
CA TYR A 40 -7.03 7.66 -2.34
C TYR A 40 -6.11 8.69 -2.97
N GLU A 41 -5.49 8.38 -4.11
CA GLU A 41 -4.50 9.24 -4.80
C GLU A 41 -3.49 9.87 -3.81
N PRO A 42 -2.75 9.04 -3.03
CA PRO A 42 -1.86 9.57 -2.02
C PRO A 42 -0.74 10.40 -2.67
N PRO A 43 -0.22 11.43 -1.99
CA PRO A 43 0.77 12.35 -2.57
C PRO A 43 2.13 11.71 -2.90
N PHE A 44 2.33 10.44 -2.51
CA PHE A 44 3.53 9.64 -2.75
C PHE A 44 3.25 8.43 -3.64
N LEU A 45 2.12 8.41 -4.36
CA LEU A 45 1.78 7.30 -5.25
C LEU A 45 2.88 7.03 -6.29
N GLU A 46 3.51 8.08 -6.80
CA GLU A 46 4.60 7.99 -7.79
C GLU A 46 5.87 7.31 -7.27
N VAL A 47 6.04 7.23 -5.94
CA VAL A 47 7.19 6.55 -5.30
C VAL A 47 6.83 5.16 -4.76
N GLU A 48 5.56 4.75 -4.86
CA GLU A 48 5.10 3.47 -4.36
C GLU A 48 5.17 2.37 -5.43
N ASN A 49 5.72 1.21 -5.08
CA ASN A 49 5.88 0.12 -6.03
C ASN A 49 4.69 -0.83 -6.01
N LEU A 50 3.76 -0.62 -6.93
CA LEU A 50 2.55 -1.43 -7.08
C LEU A 50 2.78 -2.78 -7.80
N ASP A 51 3.99 -2.99 -8.35
CA ASP A 51 4.40 -4.22 -9.05
C ASP A 51 5.34 -5.11 -8.22
N GLY A 52 5.37 -4.90 -6.90
CA GLY A 52 6.02 -5.82 -5.95
C GLY A 52 7.55 -5.80 -5.93
N LYS A 53 8.20 -4.72 -6.38
CA LYS A 53 9.69 -4.64 -6.42
C LYS A 53 10.36 -3.66 -5.47
N ILE A 54 9.67 -2.75 -4.78
CA ILE A 54 10.26 -1.83 -3.78
C ILE A 54 9.26 -1.59 -2.65
N GLY A 55 9.72 -1.82 -1.42
CA GLY A 55 8.93 -1.82 -0.19
C GLY A 55 8.38 -0.45 0.21
N ASP A 56 7.53 -0.48 1.23
CA ASP A 56 7.02 0.67 1.99
C ASP A 56 7.99 1.84 1.92
N GLY A 57 7.63 2.90 1.19
CA GLY A 57 8.47 4.02 0.77
C GLY A 57 9.26 4.72 1.88
N VAL A 58 10.27 4.03 2.40
CA VAL A 58 11.31 4.51 3.29
C VAL A 58 12.62 4.01 2.69
N ILE A 59 13.23 4.83 1.84
CA ILE A 59 14.67 4.75 1.67
C ILE A 59 15.24 5.34 2.95
N VAL A 60 15.57 4.48 3.92
CA VAL A 60 16.43 4.88 5.02
C VAL A 60 17.79 5.10 4.37
N ASP A 61 18.18 6.37 4.20
CA ASP A 61 19.54 6.72 3.84
C ASP A 61 20.46 6.08 4.88
N ALA A 62 21.20 5.05 4.47
CA ALA A 62 22.24 4.43 5.27
C ALA A 62 23.51 5.26 5.12
N ARG A 63 23.48 6.50 5.61
CA ARG A 63 24.64 7.33 5.90
C ARG A 63 24.43 8.16 7.15
#